data_AF-A0A1M5TK44-F1
#
_entry.id   AF-A0A1M5TK44-F1
#
_cell.length_a   1.000
_cell.length_b   1.000
_cell.length_c   1.000
_cell.angle_alpha   90.00
_cell.angle_beta   90.00
_cell.angle_gamma   90.00
#
_symmetry.space_group_name_H-M   'P 1'
#
loop_
_entity.id
_entity.type
_entity.pdbx_description
1 polymer ?
#
loop_
_entity_poly.entity_id
_entity_poly.type
_entity_poly.pdbx_seq_one_letter_code
_entity_poly.pdbx_strand_id
1 'polypeptide(L)'
;MELNNNLINDFKKVNLELKNKYKPIKNIETKKIRGILNIKKMKKLNQIELKKIHEKGDIIGVDGSKNKIGNLFPHYLMAIQSLAKAMDLRKKPIFKSIVYSPLIDSLDLKEAEDKEKNIMAQLEVDAALESIQKHNPYILMMDGSLMTYRIKCSSEWEKLKKAAINNNVLLIGVIEEIKTKEMVSFLKKEISIDENTYDKEILFGLLKESEYIYINSKKSKKGEAGISSCFLRTSSDPNVIGLDFLEEQRDYLDEICNTVYTLTPKHSRGIPIWLDIVDKEVKISDEMMNALVETYIDKELVNLFLKPKRENRSL
;
A
#
# COMPACT_ATOMS: atom_id res chain seq x y z
N MET A 1 -24.58 -16.88 23.93
CA MET A 1 -23.59 -15.88 24.43
C MET A 1 -24.39 -14.67 24.88
N GLU A 2 -24.55 -14.46 26.18
CA GLU A 2 -25.25 -13.25 26.67
C GLU A 2 -24.34 -12.04 26.47
N LEU A 3 -24.82 -11.01 25.76
CA LEU A 3 -24.05 -9.78 25.58
C LEU A 3 -24.05 -8.98 26.89
N ASN A 4 -22.85 -8.57 27.31
CA ASN A 4 -22.66 -7.71 28.47
C ASN A 4 -23.25 -6.31 28.20
N ASN A 5 -24.25 -5.92 28.99
CA ASN A 5 -24.92 -4.62 28.85
C ASN A 5 -23.97 -3.42 29.05
N ASN A 6 -22.92 -3.56 29.86
CA ASN A 6 -21.92 -2.49 30.01
C ASN A 6 -21.18 -2.25 28.70
N LEU A 7 -20.80 -3.33 28.01
CA LEU A 7 -20.15 -3.26 26.71
C LEU A 7 -21.06 -2.58 25.67
N ILE A 8 -22.35 -2.91 25.64
CA ILE A 8 -23.31 -2.25 24.75
C ILE A 8 -23.37 -0.74 25.02
N ASN A 9 -23.38 -0.33 26.29
CA ASN A 9 -23.44 1.08 26.67
C ASN A 9 -22.17 1.83 26.28
N ASP A 10 -21.00 1.21 26.45
CA ASP A 10 -19.72 1.78 26.02
C ASP A 10 -19.70 2.01 24.50
N PHE A 11 -20.15 1.03 23.70
CA PHE A 11 -20.25 1.19 22.25
C PHE A 11 -21.21 2.31 21.84
N LYS A 12 -22.35 2.47 22.54
CA LYS A 12 -23.28 3.58 22.30
C LYS A 12 -22.65 4.94 22.61
N LYS A 13 -21.91 5.03 23.72
CA LYS A 13 -21.20 6.25 24.11
C LYS A 13 -20.14 6.63 23.07
N VAL A 14 -19.31 5.68 22.65
CA VAL A 14 -18.30 5.89 21.61
C VAL A 14 -18.94 6.35 20.29
N ASN A 15 -20.06 5.76 19.86
CA ASN A 15 -20.77 6.20 18.67
C ASN A 15 -21.23 7.66 18.75
N LEU A 16 -21.71 8.12 19.91
CA LEU A 16 -22.10 9.50 20.11
C LEU A 16 -20.90 10.46 20.03
N GLU A 17 -19.79 10.09 20.67
CA GLU A 17 -18.53 10.86 20.62
C GLU A 17 -18.00 10.97 19.19
N LEU A 18 -17.99 9.87 18.43
CA LEU A 18 -17.59 9.86 17.01
C LEU A 18 -18.51 10.71 16.13
N LYS A 19 -19.84 10.66 16.33
CA LYS A 19 -20.80 11.52 15.62
C LYS A 19 -20.54 12.99 15.89
N ASN A 20 -20.27 13.35 17.14
CA ASN A 20 -19.98 14.73 17.52
C ASN A 20 -18.67 15.23 16.90
N LYS A 21 -17.64 14.37 16.86
CA LYS A 21 -16.36 14.67 16.20
C LYS A 21 -16.51 14.88 14.68
N TYR A 22 -17.36 14.10 14.03
CA TYR A 22 -17.56 14.17 12.57
C TYR A 22 -18.54 15.26 12.12
N LYS A 23 -19.42 15.74 13.01
CA LYS A 23 -20.46 16.72 12.71
C LYS A 23 -19.93 18.02 12.05
N PRO A 24 -18.81 18.63 12.50
CA PRO A 24 -18.26 19.82 11.86
C PRO A 24 -17.89 19.57 10.40
N ILE A 25 -17.23 18.44 10.09
CA ILE A 25 -16.82 18.06 8.73
C ILE A 25 -18.06 17.87 7.84
N LYS A 26 -19.08 17.17 8.35
CA LYS A 26 -20.34 16.93 7.63
C LYS A 26 -21.12 18.22 7.33
N ASN A 27 -21.00 19.23 8.19
CA ASN A 27 -21.68 20.50 8.02
C ASN A 27 -20.99 21.42 7.00
N ILE A 28 -19.77 21.11 6.57
CA ILE A 28 -19.12 21.86 5.51
C ILE A 28 -19.83 21.52 4.20
N GLU A 29 -20.32 22.56 3.51
CA GLU A 29 -20.96 22.37 2.23
C GLU A 29 -20.01 21.67 1.25
N THR A 30 -20.36 20.45 0.84
CA THR A 30 -19.59 19.65 -0.13
C THR A 30 -19.31 20.45 -1.40
N LYS A 31 -20.26 21.30 -1.83
CA LYS A 31 -20.10 22.20 -2.99
C LYS A 31 -18.95 23.20 -2.80
N LYS A 32 -18.78 23.73 -1.58
CA LYS A 32 -17.68 24.64 -1.24
C LYS A 32 -16.34 23.95 -1.34
N ILE A 33 -16.18 22.78 -0.70
CA ILE A 33 -14.94 22.00 -0.77
C ILE A 33 -14.60 21.66 -2.23
N ARG A 34 -15.59 21.15 -2.98
CA ARG A 34 -15.41 20.80 -4.39
C ARG A 34 -15.05 21.99 -5.28
N GLY A 35 -15.47 23.20 -4.94
CA GLY A 35 -15.10 24.44 -5.66
C GLY A 35 -13.66 24.89 -5.40
N ILE A 36 -13.08 24.52 -4.26
CA ILE A 36 -11.68 24.82 -3.90
C ILE A 36 -10.72 23.80 -4.53
N LEU A 37 -11.15 22.54 -4.66
CA LEU A 37 -10.33 21.47 -5.19
C LEU A 37 -10.35 21.43 -6.73
N ASN A 38 -9.18 21.23 -7.33
CA ASN A 38 -9.07 20.98 -8.76
C ASN A 38 -9.43 19.51 -9.08
N ILE A 39 -10.72 19.21 -9.09
CA ILE A 39 -11.24 17.87 -9.36
C ILE A 39 -11.26 17.62 -10.86
N LYS A 40 -10.59 16.55 -11.28
CA LYS A 40 -10.56 16.07 -12.66
C LYS A 40 -11.31 14.75 -12.79
N LYS A 41 -11.70 14.42 -14.02
CA LYS A 41 -12.35 13.15 -14.36
C LYS A 41 -11.39 12.20 -15.05
N MET A 42 -11.42 10.97 -14.57
CA MET A 42 -10.84 9.79 -15.20
C MET A 42 -11.84 9.22 -16.21
N LYS A 43 -11.32 8.47 -17.17
CA LYS A 43 -12.11 7.66 -18.10
C LYS A 43 -11.61 6.23 -18.08
N LYS A 44 -12.53 5.29 -18.26
CA LYS A 44 -12.16 3.90 -18.58
C LYS A 44 -11.56 3.89 -19.99
N LEU A 45 -10.39 3.27 -20.12
CA LEU A 45 -9.71 3.12 -21.39
C LEU A 45 -10.45 2.08 -22.24
N ASN A 46 -10.64 2.39 -23.52
CA ASN A 46 -11.18 1.41 -24.47
C ASN A 46 -10.07 0.43 -24.94
N GLN A 47 -10.46 -0.56 -25.75
CA GLN A 47 -9.52 -1.57 -26.25
C GLN A 47 -8.36 -0.98 -27.07
N ILE A 48 -8.58 0.08 -27.84
CA ILE A 48 -7.54 0.74 -28.64
C ILE A 48 -6.54 1.44 -27.73
N GLU A 49 -7.03 2.13 -26.70
CA GLU A 49 -6.18 2.81 -25.71
C GLU A 49 -5.38 1.81 -24.86
N LEU A 50 -6.01 0.71 -24.44
CA LEU A 50 -5.32 -0.38 -23.74
C LEU A 50 -4.26 -1.04 -24.61
N LYS A 51 -4.54 -1.23 -25.91
CA LYS A 51 -3.55 -1.74 -26.86
C LYS A 51 -2.34 -0.81 -26.97
N LYS A 52 -2.54 0.51 -27.00
CA LYS A 52 -1.44 1.48 -27.01
C LYS A 52 -0.57 1.41 -25.75
N ILE A 53 -1.17 1.18 -24.58
CA ILE A 53 -0.42 0.94 -23.34
C ILE A 53 0.41 -0.33 -23.48
N HIS A 54 -0.20 -1.43 -23.91
CA HIS A 54 0.48 -2.71 -24.08
C HIS A 54 1.63 -2.64 -25.11
N GLU A 55 1.48 -1.85 -26.18
CA GLU A 55 2.52 -1.61 -27.18
C GLU A 55 3.74 -0.86 -26.61
N LYS A 56 3.56 -0.02 -25.57
CA LYS A 56 4.67 0.65 -24.88
C LYS A 56 5.40 -0.28 -23.91
N GLY A 57 4.74 -1.34 -23.46
CA GLY A 57 5.27 -2.30 -22.49
C GLY A 57 4.18 -2.88 -21.61
N ASP A 58 4.59 -3.81 -20.75
CA ASP A 58 3.65 -4.51 -19.86
C ASP A 58 3.33 -3.68 -18.60
N ILE A 59 2.33 -4.12 -17.86
CA ILE A 59 2.02 -3.60 -16.52
C ILE A 59 2.45 -4.66 -15.51
N ILE A 60 3.26 -4.25 -14.54
CA ILE A 60 3.74 -5.13 -13.46
C ILE A 60 3.19 -4.64 -12.13
N GLY A 61 2.68 -5.57 -11.32
CA GLY A 61 2.34 -5.34 -9.91
C GLY A 61 3.41 -5.94 -9.02
N VAL A 62 3.72 -5.26 -7.92
CA VAL A 62 4.69 -5.68 -6.91
C VAL A 62 4.07 -5.60 -5.54
N ASP A 63 4.19 -6.68 -4.78
CA ASP A 63 3.75 -6.76 -3.39
C ASP A 63 4.66 -7.69 -2.58
N GLY A 64 4.57 -7.61 -1.26
CA GLY A 64 5.33 -8.38 -0.28
C GLY A 64 4.44 -9.11 0.70
N SER A 65 4.87 -10.29 1.14
CA SER A 65 4.25 -11.01 2.24
C SER A 65 5.30 -11.40 3.27
N LYS A 66 4.87 -11.41 4.52
CA LYS A 66 5.64 -12.01 5.60
C LYS A 66 4.74 -12.85 6.49
N ASN A 67 5.29 -13.95 6.96
CA ASN A 67 4.66 -14.77 7.99
C ASN A 67 5.69 -15.18 9.04
N LYS A 68 5.23 -15.36 10.27
CA LYS A 68 6.07 -15.66 11.43
C LYS A 68 5.53 -16.85 12.20
N ILE A 69 6.44 -17.65 12.73
CA ILE A 69 6.16 -18.67 13.73
C ILE A 69 6.93 -18.34 15.01
N GLY A 70 6.27 -18.53 16.16
CA GLY A 70 6.72 -17.96 17.42
C GLY A 70 6.29 -16.49 17.56
N ASN A 71 6.13 -16.04 18.80
CA ASN A 71 5.59 -14.71 19.10
C ASN A 71 6.34 -13.96 20.21
N LEU A 72 7.34 -14.59 20.82
CA LEU A 72 8.13 -14.00 21.88
C LEU A 72 9.47 -13.59 21.29
N PHE A 73 9.92 -12.35 21.50
CA PHE A 73 11.26 -11.95 21.12
C PHE A 73 12.30 -12.58 22.07
N PRO A 74 13.46 -13.07 21.59
CA PRO A 74 13.90 -13.21 20.19
C PRO A 74 13.43 -14.50 19.51
N HIS A 75 12.67 -15.32 20.22
CA HIS A 75 12.13 -16.65 19.91
C HIS A 75 11.05 -16.70 18.81
N TYR A 76 11.41 -16.25 17.60
CA TYR A 76 10.60 -16.47 16.40
C TYR A 76 11.45 -16.60 15.13
N LEU A 77 10.81 -17.15 14.11
CA LEU A 77 11.33 -17.26 12.75
C LEU A 77 10.30 -16.64 11.80
N MET A 78 10.78 -15.82 10.87
CA MET A 78 9.95 -15.10 9.92
C MET A 78 10.41 -15.41 8.50
N ALA A 79 9.48 -15.85 7.66
CA ALA A 79 9.68 -15.90 6.22
C ALA A 79 9.12 -14.63 5.61
N ILE A 80 9.90 -13.98 4.74
CA ILE A 80 9.49 -12.80 3.99
C ILE A 80 9.72 -13.09 2.51
N GLN A 81 8.76 -12.77 1.67
CA GLN A 81 8.94 -12.82 0.22
C GLN A 81 8.27 -11.63 -0.46
N SER A 82 8.75 -11.28 -1.65
CA SER A 82 8.12 -10.33 -2.55
C SER A 82 7.93 -10.96 -3.92
N LEU A 83 6.95 -10.44 -4.66
CA LEU A 83 6.58 -10.88 -5.99
C LEU A 83 6.43 -9.67 -6.90
N ALA A 84 7.16 -9.66 -8.02
CA ALA A 84 6.83 -8.82 -9.17
C ALA A 84 6.19 -9.69 -10.27
N LYS A 85 4.93 -9.39 -10.60
CA LYS A 85 4.13 -10.17 -11.56
C LYS A 85 3.64 -9.28 -12.71
N ALA A 86 3.91 -9.73 -13.93
CA ALA A 86 3.52 -9.06 -15.15
C ALA A 86 2.13 -9.50 -15.64
N MET A 87 1.33 -8.57 -16.18
CA MET A 87 0.01 -8.88 -16.74
C MET A 87 0.11 -9.82 -17.95
N ASP A 88 1.21 -9.77 -18.70
CA ASP A 88 1.53 -10.82 -19.68
C ASP A 88 1.95 -12.11 -18.96
N LEU A 89 1.01 -13.05 -18.86
CA LEU A 89 1.19 -14.34 -18.18
C LEU A 89 2.30 -15.23 -18.78
N ARG A 90 2.82 -14.90 -19.97
CA ARG A 90 3.97 -15.60 -20.56
C ARG A 90 5.29 -15.19 -19.89
N LYS A 91 5.34 -14.01 -19.26
CA LYS A 91 6.51 -13.55 -18.52
C LYS A 91 6.56 -14.24 -17.17
N LYS A 92 7.75 -14.77 -16.84
CA LYS A 92 7.96 -15.45 -15.56
C LYS A 92 7.85 -14.44 -14.39
N PRO A 93 7.13 -14.79 -13.31
CA PRO A 93 7.11 -13.98 -12.10
C PRO A 93 8.52 -13.94 -11.48
N ILE A 94 8.81 -12.84 -10.80
CA ILE A 94 10.08 -12.62 -10.10
C ILE A 94 9.81 -12.66 -8.60
N PHE A 95 10.38 -13.65 -7.93
CA PHE A 95 10.32 -13.78 -6.48
C PHE A 95 11.64 -13.35 -5.85
N LYS A 96 11.56 -12.67 -4.71
CA LYS A 96 12.67 -12.49 -3.77
C LYS A 96 12.23 -12.99 -2.42
N SER A 97 13.08 -13.67 -1.68
CA SER A 97 12.72 -14.20 -0.37
C SER A 97 13.91 -14.26 0.57
N ILE A 98 13.60 -14.23 1.86
CA ILE A 98 14.56 -14.41 2.94
C ILE A 98 13.86 -15.03 4.15
N VAL A 99 14.61 -15.81 4.92
CA VAL A 99 14.21 -16.28 6.25
C VAL A 99 15.04 -15.55 7.28
N TYR A 100 14.38 -14.97 8.27
CA TYR A 100 14.98 -14.15 9.32
C TYR A 100 14.61 -14.69 10.70
N SER A 101 15.57 -14.69 11.63
CA SER A 101 15.32 -14.94 13.05
C SER A 101 16.20 -14.02 13.90
N PRO A 102 15.65 -13.29 14.89
CA PRO A 102 16.46 -12.47 15.79
C PRO A 102 17.44 -13.28 16.64
N LEU A 103 17.20 -14.59 16.82
CA LEU A 103 18.12 -15.50 17.51
C LEU A 103 19.50 -15.55 16.86
N ILE A 104 19.58 -15.31 15.56
CA ILE A 104 20.82 -15.36 14.79
C ILE A 104 21.54 -14.01 14.86
N ASP A 105 20.80 -12.92 14.72
CA ASP A 105 21.38 -11.59 14.56
C ASP A 105 21.76 -10.89 15.88
N SER A 106 21.37 -11.45 17.04
CA SER A 106 21.69 -10.90 18.37
C SER A 106 21.36 -9.40 18.55
N LEU A 107 20.35 -8.91 17.83
CA LEU A 107 19.88 -7.53 17.89
C LEU A 107 19.01 -7.31 19.13
N ASP A 108 18.81 -6.06 19.52
CA ASP A 108 17.74 -5.73 20.46
C ASP A 108 16.36 -5.75 19.78
N LEU A 109 15.28 -5.67 20.58
CA LEU A 109 13.91 -5.72 20.06
C LEU A 109 13.61 -4.62 19.03
N LYS A 110 14.11 -3.41 19.27
CA LYS A 110 13.81 -2.25 18.43
C LYS A 110 14.55 -2.34 17.11
N GLU A 111 15.83 -2.71 17.15
CA GLU A 111 16.66 -2.96 15.98
C GLU A 111 16.11 -4.09 15.12
N ALA A 112 15.64 -5.18 15.75
CA ALA A 112 14.97 -6.26 15.05
C ALA A 112 13.71 -5.78 14.34
N GLU A 113 12.80 -5.09 15.03
CA GLU A 113 11.57 -4.56 14.43
C GLU A 113 11.82 -3.63 13.24
N ASP A 114 12.84 -2.76 13.33
CA ASP A 114 13.22 -1.87 12.24
C ASP A 114 13.83 -2.66 11.08
N LYS A 115 14.69 -3.64 11.36
CA LYS A 115 15.26 -4.53 10.35
C LYS A 115 14.18 -5.30 9.60
N GLU A 116 13.18 -5.87 10.28
CA GLU A 116 12.07 -6.57 9.63
C GLU A 116 11.33 -5.71 8.63
N LYS A 117 10.98 -4.48 9.04
CA LYS A 117 10.23 -3.53 8.21
C LYS A 117 11.05 -3.13 6.98
N ASN A 118 12.37 -3.03 7.13
CA ASN A 118 13.28 -2.64 6.06
C ASN A 118 13.53 -3.79 5.08
N ILE A 119 13.65 -5.03 5.55
CA ILE A 119 13.82 -6.22 4.69
C ILE A 119 12.67 -6.34 3.69
N MET A 120 11.42 -6.22 4.14
CA MET A 120 10.25 -6.36 3.26
C MET A 120 10.26 -5.30 2.14
N ALA A 121 10.47 -4.03 2.51
CA ALA A 121 10.55 -2.93 1.56
C ALA A 121 11.73 -3.10 0.59
N GLN A 122 12.86 -3.64 1.06
CA GLN A 122 14.01 -3.93 0.21
C GLN A 122 13.72 -5.05 -0.79
N LEU A 123 13.11 -6.16 -0.35
CA LEU A 123 12.74 -7.26 -1.25
C LEU A 123 11.74 -6.82 -2.33
N GLU A 124 10.76 -5.99 -1.99
CA GLU A 124 9.84 -5.39 -2.96
C GLU A 124 10.58 -4.55 -4.01
N VAL A 125 11.50 -3.69 -3.56
CA VAL A 125 12.33 -2.88 -4.47
C VAL A 125 13.25 -3.73 -5.34
N ASP A 126 13.83 -4.80 -4.80
CA ASP A 126 14.69 -5.71 -5.55
C ASP A 126 13.91 -6.49 -6.62
N ALA A 127 12.71 -6.96 -6.30
CA ALA A 127 11.82 -7.60 -7.27
C ALA A 127 11.39 -6.61 -8.37
N ALA A 128 11.06 -5.37 -7.98
CA ALA A 128 10.74 -4.29 -8.90
C ALA A 128 11.91 -3.96 -9.85
N LEU A 129 13.12 -3.80 -9.33
CA LEU A 129 14.34 -3.54 -10.10
C LEU A 129 14.63 -4.66 -11.11
N GLU A 130 14.57 -5.91 -10.66
CA GLU A 130 14.78 -7.05 -11.55
C GLU A 130 13.68 -7.13 -12.63
N SER A 131 12.44 -6.74 -12.30
CA SER A 131 11.35 -6.70 -13.27
C SER A 131 11.57 -5.63 -14.36
N ILE A 132 12.12 -4.47 -14.00
CA ILE A 132 12.51 -3.45 -14.99
C ILE A 132 13.58 -4.02 -15.93
N GLN A 133 14.60 -4.66 -15.38
CA GLN A 133 15.71 -5.22 -16.16
C GLN A 133 15.28 -6.35 -17.10
N LYS A 134 14.43 -7.28 -16.62
CA LYS A 134 14.03 -8.47 -17.39
C LYS A 134 12.88 -8.22 -18.35
N HIS A 135 11.91 -7.39 -17.94
CA HIS A 135 10.61 -7.29 -18.59
C HIS A 135 10.31 -5.93 -19.19
N ASN A 136 11.12 -4.90 -18.87
CA ASN A 136 10.97 -3.51 -19.30
C ASN A 136 9.50 -3.05 -19.38
N PRO A 137 8.77 -3.04 -18.26
CA PRO A 137 7.36 -2.72 -18.24
C PRO A 137 7.14 -1.25 -18.57
N TYR A 138 5.96 -0.91 -19.07
CA TYR A 138 5.57 0.49 -19.22
C TYR A 138 5.11 1.09 -17.88
N ILE A 139 4.38 0.31 -17.07
CA ILE A 139 3.91 0.73 -15.74
C ILE A 139 4.35 -0.31 -14.71
N LEU A 140 4.91 0.18 -13.60
CA LEU A 140 5.26 -0.61 -12.43
C LEU A 140 4.46 -0.09 -11.23
N MET A 141 3.56 -0.92 -10.73
CA MET A 141 2.70 -0.64 -9.58
C MET A 141 3.27 -1.30 -8.33
N MET A 142 3.65 -0.49 -7.35
CA MET A 142 3.99 -0.94 -6.00
C MET A 142 2.74 -0.88 -5.13
N ASP A 143 2.48 -1.91 -4.32
CA ASP A 143 1.47 -1.81 -3.26
C ASP A 143 2.01 -0.97 -2.09
N GLY A 144 1.37 0.17 -1.84
CA GLY A 144 1.76 1.13 -0.82
C GLY A 144 2.41 2.42 -1.34
N SER A 145 2.77 3.29 -0.40
CA SER A 145 3.33 4.62 -0.70
C SER A 145 4.80 4.51 -1.10
N LEU A 146 5.20 5.23 -2.17
CA LEU A 146 6.60 5.30 -2.59
C LEU A 146 7.51 5.92 -1.50
N MET A 147 6.94 6.72 -0.61
CA MET A 147 7.64 7.28 0.56
C MET A 147 8.14 6.18 1.51
N THR A 148 7.44 5.04 1.59
CA THR A 148 7.87 3.90 2.41
C THR A 148 9.25 3.41 2.01
N TYR A 149 9.50 3.27 0.70
CA TYR A 149 10.78 2.81 0.17
C TYR A 149 11.90 3.81 0.43
N ARG A 150 11.63 5.11 0.22
CA ARG A 150 12.60 6.15 0.54
C ARG A 150 13.02 6.14 2.00
N ILE A 151 12.09 5.91 2.93
CA ILE A 151 12.36 5.92 4.37
C ILE A 151 13.11 4.66 4.79
N LYS A 152 12.70 3.49 4.28
CA LYS A 152 13.15 2.18 4.80
C LYS A 152 14.36 1.59 4.06
N CYS A 153 14.51 1.89 2.77
CA CYS A 153 15.58 1.37 1.92
C CYS A 153 16.04 2.43 0.91
N SER A 154 16.53 3.56 1.42
CA SER A 154 16.85 4.75 0.62
C SER A 154 17.84 4.50 -0.53
N SER A 155 18.89 3.69 -0.31
CA SER A 155 19.87 3.29 -1.33
C SER A 155 19.18 2.58 -2.50
N GLU A 156 18.34 1.59 -2.19
CA GLU A 156 17.65 0.75 -3.15
C GLU A 156 16.56 1.54 -3.86
N TRP A 157 15.85 2.40 -3.12
CA TRP A 157 14.89 3.36 -3.67
C TRP A 157 15.52 4.26 -4.74
N GLU A 158 16.70 4.84 -4.49
CA GLU A 158 17.37 5.70 -5.47
C GLU A 158 17.79 4.91 -6.72
N LYS A 159 18.15 3.63 -6.58
CA LYS A 159 18.41 2.74 -7.72
C LYS A 159 17.12 2.50 -8.52
N LEU A 160 15.99 2.23 -7.84
CA LEU A 160 14.69 2.01 -8.48
C LEU A 160 14.21 3.26 -9.22
N LYS A 161 14.28 4.42 -8.58
CA LYS A 161 13.92 5.71 -9.20
C LYS A 161 14.71 5.94 -10.48
N LYS A 162 16.04 5.77 -10.42
CA LYS A 162 16.92 5.92 -11.59
C LYS A 162 16.60 4.91 -12.68
N ALA A 163 16.40 3.65 -12.31
CA ALA A 163 16.05 2.58 -13.26
C ALA A 163 14.72 2.88 -13.96
N ALA A 164 13.70 3.34 -13.22
CA ALA A 164 12.41 3.69 -13.79
C ALA A 164 12.52 4.85 -14.77
N ILE A 165 13.19 5.95 -14.41
CA ILE A 165 13.38 7.11 -15.29
C ILE A 165 14.18 6.71 -16.54
N ASN A 166 15.33 6.04 -16.37
CA ASN A 166 16.21 5.71 -17.49
C ASN A 166 15.56 4.74 -18.50
N ASN A 167 14.63 3.91 -18.05
CA ASN A 167 13.92 2.94 -18.90
C ASN A 167 12.51 3.42 -19.31
N ASN A 168 12.15 4.68 -19.02
CA ASN A 168 10.81 5.23 -19.28
C ASN A 168 9.65 4.42 -18.67
N VAL A 169 9.89 3.82 -17.50
CA VAL A 169 8.88 3.07 -16.74
C VAL A 169 8.14 4.01 -15.80
N LEU A 170 6.81 4.09 -15.92
CA LEU A 170 5.97 4.83 -14.99
C LEU A 170 5.92 4.09 -13.65
N LEU A 171 6.56 4.67 -12.63
CA LEU A 171 6.64 4.08 -11.30
C LEU A 171 5.56 4.69 -10.41
N ILE A 172 4.62 3.86 -9.97
CA ILE A 172 3.48 4.31 -9.17
C ILE A 172 3.32 3.48 -7.91
N GLY A 173 2.97 4.14 -6.81
CA GLY A 173 2.60 3.49 -5.54
C GLY A 173 1.11 3.63 -5.30
N VAL A 174 0.40 2.52 -5.13
CA VAL A 174 -1.06 2.52 -4.89
C VAL A 174 -1.33 2.39 -3.39
N ILE A 175 -2.04 3.34 -2.80
CA ILE A 175 -2.21 3.44 -1.34
C ILE A 175 -3.68 3.24 -1.00
N GLU A 176 -4.01 2.11 -0.37
CA GLU A 176 -5.38 1.88 0.11
C GLU A 176 -5.76 2.85 1.24
N GLU A 177 -4.96 2.89 2.31
CA GLU A 177 -5.29 3.69 3.49
C GLU A 177 -4.57 5.04 3.51
N ILE A 178 -5.32 6.11 3.25
CA ILE A 178 -4.81 7.49 3.36
C ILE A 178 -4.81 7.94 4.83
N LYS A 179 -3.61 8.15 5.39
CA LYS A 179 -3.39 8.65 6.75
C LYS A 179 -2.70 10.01 6.78
N THR A 180 -2.77 10.75 5.68
CA THR A 180 -2.14 12.07 5.54
C THR A 180 -3.06 13.21 5.96
N LYS A 181 -2.49 14.40 6.11
CA LYS A 181 -3.19 15.68 6.39
C LYS A 181 -2.77 16.76 5.39
N GLU A 182 -2.30 16.34 4.21
CA GLU A 182 -1.72 17.23 3.20
C GLU A 182 -2.79 18.16 2.62
N MET A 183 -3.96 17.61 2.28
CA MET A 183 -5.09 18.37 1.77
C MET A 183 -5.69 19.27 2.85
N VAL A 184 -5.81 18.77 4.09
CA VAL A 184 -6.31 19.54 5.25
C VAL A 184 -5.48 20.82 5.45
N SER A 185 -4.14 20.71 5.32
CA SER A 185 -3.23 21.84 5.49
C SER A 185 -3.48 23.01 4.52
N PHE A 186 -3.99 22.70 3.33
CA PHE A 186 -4.38 23.68 2.32
C PHE A 186 -5.81 24.17 2.54
N LEU A 187 -6.75 23.25 2.77
CA LEU A 187 -8.17 23.57 2.93
C LEU A 187 -8.46 24.45 4.16
N LYS A 188 -7.69 24.31 5.26
CA LYS A 188 -7.90 25.10 6.48
C LYS A 188 -7.78 26.62 6.29
N LYS A 189 -7.20 27.08 5.17
CA LYS A 189 -7.14 28.50 4.82
C LYS A 189 -8.48 29.05 4.30
N GLU A 190 -9.34 28.17 3.79
CA GLU A 190 -10.59 28.52 3.10
C GLU A 190 -11.84 28.08 3.88
N ILE A 191 -11.69 27.08 4.76
CA ILE A 191 -12.77 26.46 5.53
C ILE A 191 -12.32 26.11 6.95
N SER A 192 -13.25 26.18 7.90
CA SER A 192 -13.01 25.80 9.30
C SER A 192 -12.99 24.27 9.43
N ILE A 193 -11.78 23.71 9.51
CA ILE A 193 -11.53 22.28 9.75
C ILE A 193 -10.50 22.15 10.88
N ASP A 194 -10.69 21.16 11.74
CA ASP A 194 -9.71 20.77 12.77
C ASP A 194 -8.40 20.29 12.10
N GLU A 195 -7.26 20.81 12.56
CA GLU A 195 -5.94 20.37 12.10
C GLU A 195 -5.64 18.89 12.37
N ASN A 196 -6.43 18.26 13.25
CA ASN A 196 -6.34 16.85 13.54
C ASN A 196 -7.11 15.95 12.59
N THR A 197 -7.94 16.51 11.71
CA THR A 197 -8.67 15.78 10.68
C THR A 197 -7.69 15.19 9.66
N TYR A 198 -7.87 13.91 9.32
CA TYR A 198 -7.15 13.27 8.22
C TYR A 198 -7.82 13.54 6.87
N ASP A 199 -7.03 13.52 5.78
CA ASP A 199 -7.51 13.75 4.42
C ASP A 199 -8.66 12.79 4.05
N LYS A 200 -8.58 11.52 4.49
CA LYS A 200 -9.62 10.50 4.26
C LYS A 200 -10.99 10.90 4.83
N GLU A 201 -11.02 11.62 5.95
CA GLU A 201 -12.26 12.01 6.62
C GLU A 201 -13.01 13.08 5.81
N ILE A 202 -12.27 13.95 5.12
CA ILE A 202 -12.84 14.96 4.23
C ILE A 202 -13.23 14.34 2.89
N LEU A 203 -12.41 13.40 2.38
CA LEU A 203 -12.58 12.82 1.06
C LEU A 203 -13.70 11.77 1.00
N PHE A 204 -14.09 11.20 2.14
CA PHE A 204 -15.13 10.19 2.23
C PHE A 204 -16.46 10.69 1.61
N GLY A 205 -16.82 10.14 0.45
CA GLY A 205 -18.00 10.56 -0.30
C GLY A 205 -17.92 11.93 -0.98
N LEU A 206 -16.77 12.61 -0.93
CA LEU A 206 -16.57 13.92 -1.57
C LEU A 206 -16.42 13.81 -3.09
N LEU A 207 -15.56 12.88 -3.53
CA LEU A 207 -15.33 12.59 -4.94
C LEU A 207 -16.44 11.69 -5.48
N LYS A 208 -16.88 11.93 -6.71
CA LYS A 208 -17.71 10.98 -7.45
C LYS A 208 -16.83 9.85 -7.99
N GLU A 209 -17.42 8.70 -8.26
CA GLU A 209 -16.72 7.65 -9.01
C GLU A 209 -16.19 8.26 -10.32
N SER A 210 -14.98 7.87 -10.72
CA SER A 210 -14.21 8.45 -11.84
C SER A 210 -13.60 9.83 -11.58
N GLU A 211 -13.60 10.35 -10.36
CA GLU A 211 -12.94 11.64 -10.06
C GLU A 211 -11.61 11.44 -9.32
N TYR A 212 -10.67 12.35 -9.58
CA TYR A 212 -9.39 12.42 -8.88
C TYR A 212 -8.98 13.87 -8.60
N ILE A 213 -8.14 14.05 -7.59
CA ILE A 213 -7.52 15.33 -7.23
C ILE A 213 -6.01 15.19 -7.13
N TYR A 214 -5.29 16.06 -7.81
CA TYR A 214 -3.84 16.16 -7.68
C TYR A 214 -3.47 16.95 -6.43
N ILE A 215 -2.55 16.40 -5.63
CA ILE A 215 -2.05 17.02 -4.41
C ILE A 215 -0.64 17.51 -4.70
N ASN A 216 -0.55 18.79 -5.07
CA ASN A 216 0.74 19.45 -5.25
C ASN A 216 1.35 19.79 -3.90
N SER A 217 2.24 18.94 -3.41
CA SER A 217 2.83 19.09 -2.09
C SER A 217 4.28 19.58 -2.17
N LYS A 218 4.52 20.63 -2.98
CA LYS A 218 5.82 21.36 -3.12
C LYS A 218 6.44 21.88 -1.79
N LYS A 219 5.78 21.68 -0.65
CA LYS A 219 6.28 21.96 0.71
C LYS A 219 6.11 20.77 1.69
N SER A 220 5.93 19.55 1.18
CA SER A 220 5.82 18.34 1.98
C SER A 220 7.09 17.49 1.88
N LYS A 221 7.21 16.52 2.79
CA LYS A 221 8.25 15.48 2.73
C LYS A 221 8.23 14.71 1.40
N LYS A 222 7.07 14.58 0.74
CA LYS A 222 6.95 13.95 -0.59
C LYS A 222 7.51 14.84 -1.69
N GLY A 223 7.21 16.14 -1.66
CA GLY A 223 7.80 17.11 -2.58
C GLY A 223 9.33 17.15 -2.52
N GLU A 224 9.91 17.12 -1.31
CA GLU A 224 11.37 17.02 -1.09
C GLU A 224 11.97 15.69 -1.60
N ALA A 225 11.13 14.68 -1.82
CA ALA A 225 11.51 13.40 -2.39
C ALA A 225 11.37 13.31 -3.91
N GLY A 226 10.87 14.36 -4.56
CA GLY A 226 10.45 14.27 -5.97
C GLY A 226 9.29 13.29 -6.16
N ILE A 227 8.47 13.08 -5.14
CA ILE A 227 7.26 12.26 -5.19
C ILE A 227 6.06 13.20 -5.16
N SER A 228 5.16 13.01 -6.12
CA SER A 228 3.86 13.65 -6.19
C SER A 228 2.76 12.65 -5.85
N SER A 229 1.60 13.16 -5.43
CA SER A 229 0.46 12.34 -5.06
C SER A 229 -0.85 12.83 -5.65
N CYS A 230 -1.81 11.92 -5.81
CA CYS A 230 -3.21 12.24 -6.03
C CYS A 230 -4.12 11.31 -5.24
N PHE A 231 -5.35 11.76 -5.01
CA PHE A 231 -6.42 10.92 -4.45
C PHE A 231 -7.47 10.66 -5.54
N LEU A 232 -7.95 9.43 -5.62
CA LEU A 232 -8.86 8.98 -6.67
C LEU A 232 -9.98 8.13 -6.08
N ARG A 233 -11.18 8.25 -6.67
CA ARG A 233 -12.29 7.34 -6.42
C ARG A 233 -12.54 6.47 -7.66
N THR A 234 -12.05 5.25 -7.58
CA THR A 234 -11.98 4.29 -8.70
C THR A 234 -13.06 3.22 -8.67
N SER A 235 -13.87 3.16 -7.61
CA SER A 235 -14.96 2.19 -7.45
C SER A 235 -16.21 2.84 -6.85
N SER A 236 -17.26 2.03 -6.65
CA SER A 236 -18.47 2.44 -5.95
C SER A 236 -18.24 2.72 -4.46
N ASP A 237 -17.13 2.25 -3.88
CA ASP A 237 -16.76 2.56 -2.50
C ASP A 237 -16.66 4.09 -2.29
N PRO A 238 -17.27 4.66 -1.24
CA PRO A 238 -17.14 6.08 -0.93
C PRO A 238 -15.73 6.50 -0.49
N ASN A 239 -14.88 5.55 -0.10
CA ASN A 239 -13.47 5.81 0.17
C ASN A 239 -12.71 6.12 -1.13
N VAL A 240 -11.61 6.83 -0.94
CA VAL A 240 -10.64 7.15 -1.98
C VAL A 240 -9.37 6.35 -1.73
N ILE A 241 -8.65 6.05 -2.79
CA ILE A 241 -7.28 5.53 -2.71
C ILE A 241 -6.30 6.67 -2.99
N GLY A 242 -5.10 6.56 -2.41
CA GLY A 242 -3.96 7.40 -2.75
C GLY A 242 -3.16 6.80 -3.88
N LEU A 243 -2.48 7.65 -4.61
CA LEU A 243 -1.55 7.25 -5.64
C LEU A 243 -0.33 8.15 -5.56
N ASP A 244 0.84 7.55 -5.46
CA ASP A 244 2.14 8.21 -5.55
C ASP A 244 2.75 7.98 -6.93
N PHE A 245 3.49 8.96 -7.43
CA PHE A 245 4.24 8.88 -8.68
C PHE A 245 5.44 9.83 -8.63
N LEU A 246 6.41 9.66 -9.52
CA LEU A 246 7.56 10.56 -9.60
C LEU A 246 7.15 11.92 -10.19
N GLU A 247 7.62 13.03 -9.63
CA GLU A 247 7.31 14.37 -10.14
C GLU A 247 7.77 14.54 -11.60
N GLU A 248 8.87 13.89 -11.98
CA GLU A 248 9.39 13.84 -13.35
C GLU A 248 8.41 13.18 -14.34
N GLN A 249 7.42 12.42 -13.84
CA GLN A 249 6.42 11.69 -14.61
C GLN A 249 5.05 12.37 -14.61
N ARG A 250 4.95 13.60 -14.10
CA ARG A 250 3.68 14.33 -13.92
C ARG A 250 2.86 14.51 -15.20
N ASP A 251 3.53 14.61 -16.35
CA ASP A 251 2.83 14.76 -17.64
C ASP A 251 2.04 13.51 -18.04
N TYR A 252 2.30 12.36 -17.42
CA TYR A 252 1.56 11.12 -17.60
C TYR A 252 0.43 10.92 -16.58
N LEU A 253 0.17 11.87 -15.68
CA LEU A 253 -0.79 11.72 -14.59
C LEU A 253 -2.18 11.27 -15.06
N ASP A 254 -2.71 11.89 -16.14
CA ASP A 254 -4.01 11.51 -16.68
C ASP A 254 -4.00 10.06 -17.22
N GLU A 255 -2.91 9.64 -17.88
CA GLU A 255 -2.74 8.27 -18.39
C GLU A 255 -2.66 7.25 -17.24
N ILE A 256 -1.89 7.58 -16.20
CA ILE A 256 -1.76 6.76 -14.98
C ILE A 256 -3.12 6.59 -14.30
N CYS A 257 -3.82 7.70 -14.02
CA CYS A 257 -5.13 7.67 -13.36
C CYS A 257 -6.17 6.89 -14.16
N ASN A 258 -6.20 7.06 -15.49
CA ASN A 258 -7.10 6.30 -16.35
C ASN A 258 -6.77 4.81 -16.36
N THR A 259 -5.49 4.45 -16.30
CA THR A 259 -5.05 3.05 -16.25
C THR A 259 -5.46 2.39 -14.94
N VAL A 260 -5.12 3.02 -13.80
CA VAL A 260 -5.52 2.56 -12.46
C VAL A 260 -7.05 2.41 -12.41
N TYR A 261 -7.80 3.45 -12.81
CA TYR A 261 -9.25 3.38 -12.84
C TYR A 261 -9.73 2.23 -13.72
N THR A 262 -9.13 2.00 -14.89
CA THR A 262 -9.50 0.91 -15.80
C THR A 262 -9.35 -0.46 -15.18
N LEU A 263 -8.24 -0.70 -14.50
CA LEU A 263 -7.92 -1.96 -13.84
C LEU A 263 -8.69 -2.19 -12.52
N THR A 264 -9.32 -1.16 -11.95
CA THR A 264 -10.14 -1.30 -10.75
C THR A 264 -11.54 -1.86 -11.06
N PRO A 265 -11.97 -2.96 -10.42
CA PRO A 265 -13.35 -3.44 -10.50
C PRO A 265 -14.32 -2.47 -9.85
N LYS A 266 -15.49 -2.26 -10.47
CA LYS A 266 -16.48 -1.27 -10.02
C LYS A 266 -16.95 -1.46 -8.58
N HIS A 267 -17.13 -2.71 -8.14
CA HIS A 267 -17.65 -3.05 -6.81
C HIS A 267 -16.56 -3.55 -5.86
N SER A 268 -15.34 -2.99 -5.98
CA SER A 268 -14.20 -3.31 -5.12
C SER A 268 -13.91 -2.20 -4.09
N ARG A 269 -12.92 -2.45 -3.24
CA ARG A 269 -12.28 -1.48 -2.33
C ARG A 269 -11.52 -0.33 -3.01
N GLY A 270 -11.52 -0.25 -4.36
CA GLY A 270 -10.87 0.82 -5.12
C GLY A 270 -9.48 0.47 -5.66
N ILE A 271 -8.96 -0.72 -5.34
CA ILE A 271 -7.62 -1.16 -5.75
C ILE A 271 -7.68 -1.85 -7.13
N PRO A 272 -6.67 -1.65 -8.02
CA PRO A 272 -6.54 -2.42 -9.25
C PRO A 272 -6.53 -3.93 -8.98
N ILE A 273 -7.32 -4.69 -9.74
CA ILE A 273 -7.43 -6.15 -9.57
C ILE A 273 -6.07 -6.86 -9.68
N TRP A 274 -5.14 -6.28 -10.43
CA TRP A 274 -3.83 -6.86 -10.61
C TRP A 274 -3.02 -6.88 -9.31
N LEU A 275 -3.13 -5.84 -8.47
CA LEU A 275 -2.49 -5.83 -7.15
C LEU A 275 -3.15 -6.85 -6.21
N ASP A 276 -4.48 -7.00 -6.24
CA ASP A 276 -5.17 -8.06 -5.47
C ASP A 276 -4.69 -9.47 -5.87
N ILE A 277 -4.38 -9.68 -7.16
CA ILE A 277 -3.80 -10.95 -7.65
C ILE A 277 -2.38 -11.14 -7.11
N VAL A 278 -1.55 -10.08 -7.16
CA VAL A 278 -0.17 -10.14 -6.65
C VAL A 278 -0.16 -10.41 -5.15
N ASP A 279 -0.94 -9.68 -4.34
CA ASP A 279 -1.11 -9.88 -2.88
C ASP A 279 -1.46 -11.34 -2.57
N LYS A 280 -2.48 -11.86 -3.27
CA LYS A 280 -2.93 -13.24 -3.06
C LYS A 280 -1.85 -14.27 -3.37
N GLU A 281 -1.07 -14.07 -4.42
CA GLU A 281 -0.03 -15.01 -4.85
C GLU A 281 1.26 -14.90 -4.03
N VAL A 282 1.60 -13.72 -3.55
CA VAL A 282 2.78 -13.52 -2.70
C VAL A 282 2.54 -14.00 -1.27
N LYS A 283 1.30 -14.22 -0.87
CA LYS A 283 0.95 -14.59 0.50
C LYS A 283 1.63 -15.87 0.99
N ILE A 284 2.40 -15.76 2.07
CA ILE A 284 2.89 -16.91 2.84
C ILE A 284 1.80 -17.29 3.85
N SER A 285 1.04 -18.35 3.58
CA SER A 285 0.00 -18.83 4.49
C SER A 285 0.57 -19.50 5.75
N ASP A 286 -0.24 -19.59 6.80
CA ASP A 286 0.16 -20.31 8.03
C ASP A 286 0.43 -21.79 7.75
N GLU A 287 -0.36 -22.41 6.85
CA GLU A 287 -0.15 -23.78 6.38
C GLU A 287 1.21 -23.94 5.69
N MET A 288 1.57 -23.02 4.80
CA MET A 288 2.87 -23.02 4.13
C MET A 288 4.00 -22.82 5.14
N MET A 289 3.85 -21.87 6.07
CA MET A 289 4.85 -21.60 7.10
C MET A 289 5.10 -22.83 7.98
N ASN A 290 4.04 -23.48 8.44
CA ASN A 290 4.13 -24.69 9.25
C ASN A 290 4.79 -25.84 8.47
N ALA A 291 4.39 -26.07 7.22
CA ALA A 291 4.99 -27.11 6.38
C ALA A 291 6.49 -26.88 6.14
N LEU A 292 6.91 -25.64 5.88
CA LEU A 292 8.33 -25.28 5.73
C LEU A 292 9.12 -25.54 7.01
N VAL A 293 8.58 -25.13 8.17
CA VAL A 293 9.25 -25.32 9.46
C VAL A 293 9.36 -26.80 9.81
N GLU A 294 8.29 -27.57 9.64
CA GLU A 294 8.28 -29.02 9.90
C GLU A 294 9.22 -29.80 8.99
N THR A 295 9.42 -29.34 7.76
CA THR A 295 10.27 -30.02 6.76
C THR A 295 11.74 -29.66 6.91
N TYR A 296 12.06 -28.39 7.18
CA TYR A 296 13.42 -27.86 7.03
C TYR A 296 14.09 -27.42 8.34
N ILE A 297 13.36 -27.37 9.47
CA ILE A 297 13.92 -26.99 10.77
C ILE A 297 13.85 -28.19 11.72
N ASP A 298 14.97 -28.48 12.37
CA ASP A 298 15.04 -29.60 13.33
C ASP A 298 13.98 -29.47 14.43
N LYS A 299 13.25 -30.55 14.67
CA LYS A 299 12.15 -30.60 15.63
C LYS A 299 12.57 -30.16 17.04
N GLU A 300 13.81 -30.47 17.44
CA GLU A 300 14.37 -30.03 18.71
C GLU A 300 14.48 -28.50 18.79
N LEU A 301 14.98 -27.86 17.74
CA LEU A 301 15.10 -26.39 17.66
C LEU A 301 13.72 -25.72 17.66
N VAL A 302 12.74 -26.28 16.94
CA VAL A 302 11.36 -25.77 16.94
C VAL A 302 10.76 -25.80 18.35
N ASN A 303 10.91 -26.92 19.06
CA ASN A 303 10.39 -27.06 20.42
C ASN A 303 11.13 -26.17 21.43
N LEU A 304 12.44 -25.98 21.25
CA LEU A 304 13.26 -25.17 22.14
C LEU A 304 13.00 -23.66 21.95
N PHE A 305 12.89 -23.21 20.71
CA PHE A 305 12.94 -21.78 20.38
C PHE A 305 11.66 -21.18 19.81
N LEU A 306 10.70 -21.95 19.29
CA LEU A 306 9.55 -21.40 18.56
C LEU A 306 8.20 -21.70 19.20
N LYS A 307 8.09 -22.77 20.01
CA LYS A 307 6.83 -23.13 20.68
C LYS A 307 6.64 -22.42 22.03
N PRO A 308 5.57 -21.63 22.21
CA PRO A 308 5.25 -21.07 23.52
C PRO A 308 4.75 -22.17 24.48
N LYS A 309 5.26 -22.19 25.72
CA LYS A 309 4.84 -23.14 26.79
C LYS A 309 3.32 -23.16 27.06
N ARG A 310 2.57 -22.16 26.60
CA ARG A 310 1.13 -22.00 26.86
C ARG A 310 0.22 -22.85 25.98
N GLU A 311 0.70 -23.36 24.83
CA GLU A 311 -0.10 -24.27 23.98
C GLU A 311 -0.30 -25.65 24.60
N ASN A 312 0.49 -26.02 25.61
CA ASN A 312 0.33 -27.27 26.36
C ASN A 312 -0.75 -27.20 27.47
N ARG A 313 -1.56 -26.12 27.54
CA ARG A 313 -2.63 -25.96 28.57
C ARG A 313 -4.02 -26.35 28.08
N SER A 314 -4.17 -26.81 26.84
CA SER A 314 -5.43 -27.35 26.32
C SER A 314 -5.48 -28.88 26.40
N LEU A 315 -5.20 -29.40 27.61
CA LEU A 315 -5.55 -30.74 28.07
C LEU A 315 -6.24 -30.59 29.43
#